data_AF-A0A2N0LI24-F1
#
_entry.id   AF-A0A2N0LI24-F1
#
_cell.length_a   1.000
_cell.length_b   1.000
_cell.length_c   1.000
_cell.angle_alpha   90.00
_cell.angle_beta   90.00
_cell.angle_gamma   90.00
#
_symmetry.space_group_name_H-M   'P 1'
#
loop_
_entity.id
_entity.type
_entity.pdbx_description
1 polymer ?
#
loop_
_entity_poly.entity_id
_entity_poly.type
_entity_poly.pdbx_seq_one_letter_code
_entity_poly.pdbx_strand_id
1 'polypeptide(L)'
;MKEYHITLGDGRTTENLVEAANYGYCHSQVNSDNFPVRPFIGEKVRRMILLSFDRPISSHEATAEAVGQGLERPYYEDALYFGIKYPEVQLEGPVAFLHDPWLGNHGRRDTICLWSNLGRRELGLEGFDDLWDTNYRLAFVRSRR
;
A
#
# COMPACT_ATOMS: atom_id res chain seq x y z
N MET A 1 -1.73 -18.44 4.48
CA MET A 1 -1.67 -17.01 4.12
C MET A 1 -0.87 -16.88 2.83
N LYS A 2 -1.41 -16.22 1.81
CA LYS A 2 -0.72 -16.03 0.52
C LYS A 2 0.38 -14.98 0.68
N GLU A 3 1.54 -15.24 0.07
CA GLU A 3 2.68 -14.33 0.07
C GLU A 3 2.89 -13.78 -1.34
N TYR A 4 3.19 -12.48 -1.43
CA TYR A 4 3.41 -11.77 -2.69
C TYR A 4 4.82 -11.16 -2.66
N HIS A 5 5.60 -11.39 -3.70
CA HIS A 5 7.01 -10.96 -3.72
C HIS A 5 7.14 -9.75 -4.64
N ILE A 6 7.62 -8.63 -4.15
CA ILE A 6 7.93 -7.45 -4.98
C ILE A 6 9.40 -7.10 -4.84
N THR A 7 9.94 -6.42 -5.85
CA THR A 7 11.31 -5.92 -5.87
C THR A 7 11.24 -4.41 -5.98
N LEU A 8 11.81 -3.70 -5.00
CA LEU A 8 11.91 -2.24 -5.00
C LEU A 8 13.30 -1.81 -5.49
N GLY A 9 13.44 -0.54 -5.87
CA GLY A 9 14.76 0.10 -6.00
C GLY A 9 15.33 0.10 -7.42
N ASP A 10 14.47 0.16 -8.43
CA ASP A 10 14.91 0.23 -9.84
C ASP A 10 15.16 1.66 -10.36
N GLY A 11 15.15 2.65 -9.47
CA GLY A 11 15.46 4.05 -9.78
C GLY A 11 14.31 4.87 -10.36
N ARG A 12 13.11 4.28 -10.55
CA ARG A 12 11.92 5.03 -10.99
C ARG A 12 11.43 6.01 -9.93
N THR A 13 10.97 7.17 -10.39
CA THR A 13 10.25 8.14 -9.55
C THR A 13 8.83 7.67 -9.26
N THR A 14 8.12 8.37 -8.37
CA THR A 14 6.71 8.05 -8.07
C THR A 14 5.84 8.14 -9.32
N GLU A 15 6.05 9.17 -10.15
CA GLU A 15 5.32 9.34 -11.41
C GLU A 15 5.56 8.15 -12.35
N ASN A 16 6.82 7.71 -12.52
CA ASN A 16 7.12 6.56 -13.38
C ASN A 16 6.52 5.26 -12.84
N LEU A 17 6.42 5.08 -11.52
CA LEU A 17 5.77 3.92 -10.92
C LEU A 17 4.25 3.96 -11.13
N VAL A 18 3.63 5.13 -10.97
CA VAL A 18 2.19 5.34 -11.22
C VAL A 18 1.85 5.09 -12.70
N GLU A 19 2.65 5.62 -13.61
CA GLU A 19 2.49 5.43 -15.06
C GLU A 19 2.62 3.95 -15.44
N ALA A 20 3.65 3.26 -14.93
CA ALA A 20 3.88 1.84 -15.20
C ALA A 20 2.73 0.94 -14.71
N ALA A 21 2.02 1.35 -13.66
CA ALA A 21 0.89 0.59 -13.13
C ALA A 21 -0.39 0.73 -13.98
N ASN A 22 -0.45 1.72 -14.89
CA ASN A 22 -1.55 1.95 -15.82
C ASN A 22 -2.95 1.98 -15.15
N TYR A 23 -3.07 2.79 -14.10
CA TYR A 23 -4.35 2.99 -13.42
C TYR A 23 -5.36 3.75 -14.29
N GLY A 24 -6.64 3.42 -14.16
CA GLY A 24 -7.72 4.22 -14.74
C GLY A 24 -7.93 5.55 -14.00
N TYR A 25 -7.50 5.63 -12.74
CA TYR A 25 -7.44 6.84 -11.94
C TYR A 25 -6.27 6.78 -10.95
N CYS A 26 -5.55 7.89 -10.82
CA CYS A 26 -4.54 8.07 -9.78
C CYS A 26 -4.80 9.38 -9.05
N HIS A 27 -4.80 9.34 -7.72
CA HIS A 27 -4.93 10.53 -6.90
C HIS A 27 -3.76 11.49 -7.14
N SER A 28 -4.05 12.76 -7.43
CA SER A 28 -3.06 13.75 -7.89
C SER A 28 -1.96 14.08 -6.88
N GLN A 29 -2.20 13.80 -5.59
CA GLN A 29 -1.21 13.97 -4.53
C GLN A 29 -0.18 12.84 -4.47
N VAL A 30 -0.37 11.73 -5.19
CA VAL A 30 0.62 10.65 -5.26
C VAL A 30 1.64 10.98 -6.34
N ASN A 31 2.60 11.82 -5.97
CA ASN A 31 3.68 12.34 -6.81
C ASN A 31 4.99 12.42 -6.00
N SER A 32 6.10 12.75 -6.65
CA SER A 32 7.42 12.79 -6.01
C SER A 32 7.58 13.90 -4.98
N ASP A 33 6.78 14.97 -5.03
CA ASP A 33 6.83 16.04 -4.02
C ASP A 33 6.30 15.54 -2.67
N ASN A 34 5.26 14.71 -2.68
CA ASN A 34 4.61 14.20 -1.47
C ASN A 34 5.09 12.80 -1.05
N PHE A 35 5.45 11.96 -2.02
CA PHE A 35 5.85 10.56 -1.83
C PHE A 35 7.18 10.29 -2.56
N PRO A 36 8.31 10.89 -2.15
CA PRO A 36 9.59 10.76 -2.86
C PRO A 36 10.20 9.36 -2.69
N VAL A 37 10.21 8.54 -3.75
CA VAL A 37 10.81 7.19 -3.73
C VAL A 37 12.20 7.20 -3.09
N ARG A 38 12.39 6.37 -2.06
CA ARG A 38 13.67 6.29 -1.36
C ARG A 38 14.78 5.77 -2.28
N PRO A 39 16.01 6.30 -2.16
CA PRO A 39 17.18 5.78 -2.87
C PRO A 39 17.63 4.47 -2.22
N PHE A 40 16.97 3.35 -2.53
CA PHE A 40 17.41 2.03 -2.10
C PHE A 40 18.75 1.70 -2.77
N ILE A 41 19.74 1.25 -1.97
CA ILE A 41 21.01 0.75 -2.51
C ILE A 41 20.75 -0.64 -3.07
N GLY A 42 20.54 -0.72 -4.38
CA GLY A 42 20.23 -1.95 -5.11
C GLY A 42 18.80 -2.45 -4.91
N GLU A 43 18.48 -3.56 -5.59
CA GLU A 43 17.17 -4.16 -5.55
C GLU A 43 16.83 -4.74 -4.17
N LYS A 44 15.68 -4.36 -3.61
CA LYS A 44 15.18 -4.85 -2.32
C LYS A 44 13.96 -5.74 -2.51
N VAL A 45 14.14 -7.06 -2.32
CA VAL A 45 13.03 -8.01 -2.28
C VAL A 45 12.22 -7.85 -0.99
N ARG A 46 10.90 -7.73 -1.14
CA ARG A 46 9.90 -7.57 -0.08
C ARG A 46 8.84 -8.67 -0.20
N ARG A 47 8.45 -9.25 0.94
CA ARG A 47 7.46 -10.33 1.03
C ARG A 47 6.18 -9.78 1.65
N MET A 48 5.24 -9.40 0.80
CA MET A 48 3.99 -8.79 1.18
C MET A 48 2.97 -9.84 1.61
N ILE A 49 2.24 -9.51 2.66
CA ILE A 49 1.21 -10.32 3.30
C ILE A 49 -0.03 -9.45 3.43
N LEU A 50 -1.19 -9.99 3.04
CA LEU A 50 -2.47 -9.30 3.15
C LEU A 50 -3.28 -9.92 4.30
N LEU A 51 -3.67 -9.09 5.27
CA LEU A 51 -4.54 -9.48 6.38
C LEU A 51 -5.96 -9.01 6.11
N SER A 52 -6.94 -9.87 6.41
CA SER A 52 -8.36 -9.52 6.43
C SER A 52 -8.88 -9.68 7.86
N PHE A 53 -9.82 -8.84 8.23
CA PHE A 53 -10.42 -8.82 9.56
C PHE A 53 -11.94 -9.00 9.42
N ASP A 54 -12.53 -9.74 10.34
CA ASP A 54 -13.97 -10.07 10.36
C ASP A 54 -14.84 -8.96 10.97
N ARG A 55 -14.19 -7.90 11.47
CA ARG A 55 -14.80 -6.68 12.00
C ARG A 55 -14.06 -5.45 11.47
N PRO A 56 -14.70 -4.27 11.48
CA PRO A 56 -13.98 -3.02 11.31
C PRO A 56 -12.83 -2.90 12.32
N ILE A 57 -11.67 -2.45 11.85
CA ILE A 57 -10.45 -2.39 12.66
C ILE A 57 -9.70 -1.08 12.44
N SER A 58 -9.10 -0.54 13.49
CA SER A 58 -8.22 0.63 13.35
C SER A 58 -6.85 0.25 12.80
N SER A 59 -6.13 1.20 12.18
CA SER A 59 -4.74 0.99 11.76
C SER A 59 -3.80 0.56 12.90
N HIS A 60 -4.06 1.04 14.12
CA HIS A 60 -3.28 0.72 15.31
C HIS A 60 -3.48 -0.74 15.76
N GLU A 61 -4.72 -1.20 15.85
CA GLU A 61 -5.05 -2.59 16.18
C GLU A 61 -4.48 -3.54 15.11
N ALA A 62 -4.73 -3.26 13.83
CA ALA A 62 -4.23 -4.08 12.73
C ALA A 62 -2.70 -4.19 12.73
N THR A 63 -2.00 -3.09 13.03
CA THR A 63 -0.54 -3.08 13.17
C THR A 63 -0.09 -3.93 14.36
N ALA A 64 -0.74 -3.82 15.52
CA ALA A 64 -0.41 -4.61 16.70
C ALA A 64 -0.58 -6.12 16.45
N GLU A 65 -1.67 -6.51 15.78
CA GLU A 65 -1.91 -7.90 15.39
C GLU A 65 -0.86 -8.40 14.37
N ALA A 66 -0.49 -7.56 13.40
CA ALA A 66 0.55 -7.88 12.42
C ALA A 66 1.92 -8.10 13.08
N VAL A 67 2.29 -7.25 14.06
CA VAL A 67 3.52 -7.40 14.85
C VAL A 67 3.53 -8.72 15.62
N GLY A 68 2.39 -9.11 16.22
CA GLY A 68 2.23 -10.42 16.88
C GLY A 68 2.48 -11.61 15.95
N GLN A 69 2.30 -11.43 14.63
CA GLN A 69 2.57 -12.44 13.60
C GLN A 69 3.99 -12.34 13.01
N GLY A 70 4.83 -11.41 13.49
CA GLY A 70 6.16 -11.12 12.98
C GLY A 70 6.13 -10.47 11.59
N LEU A 71 5.17 -9.56 11.40
CA LEU A 71 5.05 -8.68 10.24
C LEU A 71 5.34 -7.24 10.64
N GLU A 72 5.77 -6.45 9.66
CA GLU A 72 6.10 -5.04 9.77
C GLU A 72 5.19 -4.21 8.87
N ARG A 73 5.08 -2.91 9.19
CA ARG A 73 4.41 -1.95 8.32
C ARG A 73 5.15 -1.82 6.98
N PRO A 74 4.41 -1.64 5.87
CA PRO A 74 5.02 -1.42 4.57
C PRO A 74 5.61 0.00 4.45
N TYR A 75 6.40 0.23 3.41
CA TYR A 75 6.63 1.56 2.87
C TYR A 75 5.55 1.90 1.82
N TYR A 76 5.35 3.17 1.49
CA TYR A 76 4.42 3.53 0.41
C TYR A 76 4.89 3.00 -0.95
N GLU A 77 6.20 2.84 -1.16
CA GLU A 77 6.77 2.21 -2.35
C GLU A 77 6.35 0.75 -2.47
N ASP A 78 6.17 0.04 -1.34
CA ASP A 78 5.64 -1.32 -1.39
C ASP A 78 4.27 -1.32 -2.10
N ALA A 79 3.43 -0.31 -1.88
CA ALA A 79 2.14 -0.16 -2.56
C ALA A 79 2.28 0.09 -4.07
N LEU A 80 3.16 1.02 -4.44
CA LEU A 80 3.38 1.40 -5.84
C LEU A 80 3.89 0.21 -6.67
N TYR A 81 4.91 -0.48 -6.16
CA TYR A 81 5.46 -1.66 -6.83
C TYR A 81 4.50 -2.86 -6.79
N PHE A 82 3.72 -3.02 -5.72
CA PHE A 82 2.69 -4.07 -5.66
C PHE A 82 1.62 -3.87 -6.72
N GLY A 83 1.12 -2.65 -6.90
CA GLY A 83 0.13 -2.34 -7.92
C GLY A 83 0.64 -2.58 -9.35
N ILE A 84 1.94 -2.44 -9.60
CA ILE A 84 2.52 -2.81 -10.91
C ILE A 84 2.53 -4.33 -11.09
N LYS A 85 3.00 -5.07 -10.08
CA LYS A 85 3.28 -6.51 -10.21
C LYS A 85 2.05 -7.40 -10.08
N TYR A 86 1.07 -6.98 -9.29
CA TYR A 86 -0.13 -7.76 -8.95
C TYR A 86 -1.42 -6.96 -9.23
N PRO A 87 -1.63 -6.51 -10.48
CA PRO A 87 -2.74 -5.65 -10.86
C PRO A 87 -4.12 -6.29 -10.62
N GLU A 88 -4.20 -7.60 -10.67
CA GLU A 88 -5.42 -8.39 -10.45
C GLU A 88 -5.88 -8.35 -8.99
N VAL A 89 -4.96 -8.18 -8.04
CA VAL A 89 -5.30 -8.28 -6.61
C VAL A 89 -6.30 -7.20 -6.23
N GLN A 90 -6.09 -5.95 -6.63
CA GLN A 90 -7.03 -4.87 -6.28
C GLN A 90 -8.41 -4.99 -6.94
N LEU A 91 -8.57 -5.87 -7.95
CA LEU A 91 -9.87 -6.17 -8.56
C LEU A 91 -10.71 -7.14 -7.72
N GLU A 92 -10.07 -7.95 -6.87
CA GLU A 92 -10.75 -8.84 -5.92
C GLU A 92 -11.29 -8.07 -4.69
N GLY A 93 -10.84 -6.83 -4.48
CA GLY A 93 -11.20 -6.00 -3.34
C GLY A 93 -10.14 -4.94 -3.01
N PRO A 94 -10.44 -3.96 -2.16
CA PRO A 94 -9.49 -2.91 -1.82
C PRO A 94 -8.30 -3.46 -1.01
N VAL A 95 -7.11 -2.88 -1.25
CA VAL A 95 -5.89 -3.16 -0.49
C VAL A 95 -5.33 -1.86 0.05
N ALA A 96 -5.24 -1.73 1.38
CA ALA A 96 -4.64 -0.58 2.04
C ALA A 96 -3.23 -0.92 2.54
N PHE A 97 -2.30 0.01 2.38
CA PHE A 97 -0.91 -0.16 2.80
C PHE A 97 -0.64 0.74 3.99
N LEU A 98 -0.58 0.18 5.20
CA LEU A 98 -0.41 0.94 6.45
C LEU A 98 1.01 1.47 6.66
N HIS A 99 1.58 2.15 5.67
CA HIS A 99 2.87 2.82 5.76
C HIS A 99 2.79 4.06 6.67
N ASP A 100 3.93 4.69 6.96
CA ASP A 100 3.95 5.97 7.68
C ASP A 100 3.08 6.99 6.95
N PRO A 101 1.99 7.47 7.56
CA PRO A 101 0.97 8.20 6.84
C PRO A 101 1.50 9.56 6.39
N TRP A 102 1.08 9.97 5.19
CA TRP A 102 1.34 11.30 4.68
C TRP A 102 0.36 12.29 5.32
N LEU A 103 0.87 13.42 5.78
CA LEU A 103 0.05 14.48 6.36
C LEU A 103 -0.40 15.43 5.23
N GLY A 104 -1.64 15.26 4.78
CA GLY A 104 -2.20 16.03 3.67
C GLY A 104 -2.62 17.45 4.05
N ASN A 105 -3.08 18.22 3.05
CA ASN A 105 -3.35 19.67 3.12
C ASN A 105 -4.44 20.14 4.11
N HIS A 106 -5.02 19.25 4.93
CA HIS A 106 -5.99 19.61 5.97
C HIS A 106 -5.73 18.90 7.30
N GLY A 107 -4.49 18.40 7.50
CA GLY A 107 -4.11 17.67 8.70
C GLY A 107 -4.64 16.23 8.78
N ARG A 108 -5.33 15.74 7.74
CA ARG A 108 -5.67 14.32 7.62
C ARG A 108 -4.39 13.51 7.37
N ARG A 109 -4.26 12.40 8.08
CA ARG A 109 -3.19 11.42 7.89
C ARG A 109 -3.68 10.36 6.91
N ASP A 110 -3.10 10.33 5.73
CA ASP A 110 -3.54 9.46 4.65
C ASP A 110 -2.48 8.40 4.30
N THR A 111 -2.95 7.26 3.81
CA THR A 111 -2.13 6.13 3.37
C THR A 111 -2.56 5.67 1.98
N ILE A 112 -1.64 5.09 1.21
CA ILE A 112 -1.94 4.59 -0.12
C ILE A 112 -2.90 3.40 -0.06
N CYS A 113 -3.93 3.46 -0.90
CA CYS A 113 -4.86 2.37 -1.14
C CYS A 113 -4.97 2.04 -2.64
N LEU A 114 -5.09 0.74 -2.94
CA LEU A 114 -5.38 0.23 -4.27
C LEU A 114 -6.82 -0.25 -4.31
N TRP A 115 -7.60 0.26 -5.26
CA TRP A 115 -9.03 -0.02 -5.38
C TRP A 115 -9.42 -0.48 -6.77
N SER A 116 -10.67 -0.95 -6.87
CA SER A 116 -11.34 -1.05 -8.16
C SER A 116 -12.67 -0.34 -8.11
N ASN A 117 -12.96 0.45 -9.14
CA ASN A 117 -14.24 1.10 -9.34
C ASN A 117 -14.80 0.70 -10.70
N LEU A 118 -15.95 0.01 -10.72
CA LEU A 118 -16.56 -0.53 -11.95
C LEU A 118 -15.56 -1.31 -12.83
N GLY A 119 -14.67 -2.10 -12.20
CA GLY A 119 -13.64 -2.89 -12.87
C GLY A 119 -12.40 -2.10 -13.33
N ARG A 120 -12.37 -0.78 -13.14
CA ARG A 120 -11.18 0.04 -13.38
C ARG A 120 -10.31 0.07 -12.13
N ARG A 121 -9.00 -0.02 -12.33
CA ARG A 121 -8.00 0.02 -11.26
C ARG A 121 -7.74 1.47 -10.85
N GLU A 122 -7.76 1.75 -9.56
CA GLU A 122 -7.52 3.08 -9.01
C GLU A 122 -6.41 3.06 -7.95
N LEU A 123 -5.63 4.14 -7.90
CA LEU A 123 -4.66 4.44 -6.84
C LEU A 123 -5.17 5.65 -6.05
N GLY A 124 -5.48 5.44 -4.77
CA GLY A 124 -6.10 6.41 -3.89
C GLY A 124 -5.33 6.65 -2.61
N LEU A 125 -5.83 7.61 -1.83
CA LEU A 125 -5.41 7.91 -0.48
C LEU A 125 -6.60 7.72 0.46
N GLU A 126 -6.37 7.04 1.58
CA GLU A 126 -7.38 6.90 2.64
C GLU A 126 -6.88 7.25 4.02
N GLY A 127 -7.81 7.65 4.86
CA GLY A 127 -7.57 8.10 6.22
C GLY A 127 -7.04 6.96 7.09
N PHE A 128 -5.80 7.11 7.53
CA PHE A 128 -5.14 6.18 8.43
C PHE A 128 -5.85 6.08 9.79
N ASP A 129 -6.55 7.14 10.20
CA ASP A 129 -7.23 7.24 11.49
C ASP A 129 -8.68 6.74 11.46
N ASP A 130 -9.19 6.43 10.27
CA ASP A 130 -10.52 5.84 10.10
C ASP A 130 -10.47 4.33 10.43
N LEU A 131 -11.66 3.72 10.56
CA LEU A 131 -11.77 2.27 10.64
C LEU A 131 -11.73 1.67 9.23
N TRP A 132 -10.96 0.60 9.07
CA TRP A 132 -10.95 -0.21 7.86
C TRP A 132 -12.11 -1.19 7.90
N ASP A 133 -13.02 -1.09 6.93
CA ASP A 133 -14.13 -2.03 6.79
C ASP A 133 -13.66 -3.45 6.49
N THR A 134 -14.53 -4.43 6.71
CA THR A 134 -14.23 -5.87 6.56
C THR A 134 -13.88 -6.30 5.13
N ASN A 135 -14.22 -5.49 4.13
CA ASN A 135 -13.83 -5.73 2.74
C ASN A 135 -12.38 -5.31 2.44
N TYR A 136 -11.70 -4.58 3.34
CA TYR A 136 -10.31 -4.21 3.17
C TYR A 136 -9.36 -5.38 3.47
N ARG A 137 -8.32 -5.46 2.64
CA ARG A 137 -7.12 -6.24 2.90
C ARG A 137 -5.99 -5.31 3.27
N LEU A 138 -5.44 -5.46 4.46
CA LEU A 138 -4.37 -4.61 4.98
C LEU A 138 -3.01 -5.24 4.69
N ALA A 139 -2.18 -4.55 3.92
CA ALA A 139 -0.88 -5.03 3.48
C ALA A 139 0.20 -4.76 4.52
N PHE A 140 0.97 -5.81 4.83
CA PHE A 140 2.14 -5.80 5.70
C PHE A 140 3.29 -6.54 5.05
N VAL A 141 4.47 -6.46 5.64
CA VAL A 141 5.67 -7.14 5.13
C VAL A 141 6.21 -8.13 6.13
N ARG A 142 6.55 -9.33 5.67
CA ARG A 142 7.25 -10.31 6.50
C ARG A 142 8.61 -9.74 6.93
N SER A 143 8.84 -9.65 8.24
CA SER A 143 10.16 -9.32 8.78
C SER A 143 11.21 -10.30 8.23
N ARG A 144 12.37 -9.78 7.83
CA ARG A 144 13.53 -10.64 7.54
C ARG A 144 14.02 -11.18 8.89
N ARG A 145 13.67 -12.43 9.21
CA ARG A 145 14.41 -13.20 10.22
C ARG A 145 15.77 -13.59 9.66
#